data_AF-A0AAD0ZXV8-F1
#
_entry.id   AF-A0AAD0ZXV8-F1
#
_cell.length_a   1.000
_cell.length_b   1.000
_cell.length_c   1.000
_cell.angle_alpha   90.00
_cell.angle_beta   90.00
_cell.angle_gamma   90.00
#
_symmetry.space_group_name_H-M   'P 1'
#
loop_
_entity.id
_entity.type
_entity.pdbx_description
1 polymer ?
#
loop_
_entity_poly.entity_id
_entity_poly.type
_entity_poly.pdbx_seq_one_letter_code
_entity_poly.pdbx_strand_id
1 'polypeptide(L)'
;MNAWLAIAAALAAATTLIHAILGGRHVAVPLLSVERLHPVPKFTMYYCWHLVTIVLAALTLAFGLVATGLGSRDLALFATVGAALFCLWSLAMVGLFRLRITHFPQWALFAAIAVSGTIGLWL
;
A
#
# COMPACT_ATOMS: atom_id res chain seq x y z
N MET A 1 18.38 11.79 -11.15
CA MET A 1 17.48 10.79 -10.53
C MET A 1 17.19 11.23 -9.11
N ASN A 2 15.92 11.35 -8.74
CA ASN A 2 15.57 11.69 -7.36
C ASN A 2 15.69 10.43 -6.49
N ALA A 3 16.72 10.36 -5.65
CA ALA A 3 17.02 9.18 -4.84
C ALA A 3 15.88 8.82 -3.88
N TRP A 4 15.19 9.81 -3.31
CA TRP A 4 14.07 9.60 -2.40
C TRP A 4 12.84 9.04 -3.10
N LEU A 5 12.54 9.48 -4.32
CA LEU A 5 11.47 8.88 -5.13
C LEU A 5 11.83 7.47 -5.60
N ALA A 6 13.11 7.18 -5.87
CA ALA A 6 13.57 5.82 -6.15
C ALA A 6 13.41 4.89 -4.91
N ILE A 7 13.71 5.40 -3.71
CA ILE A 7 13.46 4.69 -2.45
C ILE A 7 11.95 4.46 -2.26
N ALA A 8 11.11 5.48 -2.51
CA ALA A 8 9.66 5.33 -2.43
C ALA A 8 9.14 4.24 -3.39
N ALA A 9 9.67 4.19 -4.62
CA ALA A 9 9.35 3.15 -5.60
C ALA A 9 9.74 1.75 -5.09
N ALA A 10 10.96 1.61 -4.56
CA ALA A 10 11.46 0.34 -4.01
C ALA A 10 10.64 -0.13 -2.80
N LEU A 11 10.29 0.77 -1.88
CA LEU A 11 9.43 0.47 -0.74
C LEU A 11 8.02 0.06 -1.17
N ALA A 12 7.43 0.74 -2.16
CA ALA A 12 6.16 0.35 -2.74
C ALA A 12 6.24 -1.03 -3.42
N ALA A 13 7.35 -1.33 -4.11
CA ALA A 13 7.57 -2.63 -4.74
C ALA A 13 7.67 -3.75 -3.71
N ALA A 14 8.48 -3.55 -2.66
CA ALA A 14 8.58 -4.48 -1.54
C ALA A 14 7.23 -4.69 -0.86
N THR A 15 6.46 -3.62 -0.65
CA THR A 15 5.12 -3.69 -0.05
C THR A 15 4.15 -4.46 -0.96
N THR A 16 4.22 -4.27 -2.28
CA THR A 16 3.45 -5.05 -3.26
C THR A 16 3.73 -6.54 -3.13
N LEU A 17 5.02 -6.92 -3.04
CA LEU A 17 5.43 -8.33 -2.90
C LEU A 17 5.01 -8.91 -1.55
N ILE A 18 5.19 -8.18 -0.46
CA ILE A 18 4.75 -8.59 0.88
C ILE A 18 3.24 -8.83 0.88
N HIS A 19 2.47 -7.89 0.32
CA HIS A 19 1.02 -8.00 0.22
C HIS A 19 0.64 -9.24 -0.58
N ALA A 20 1.10 -9.36 -1.83
CA ALA A 20 0.73 -10.46 -2.73
C ALA A 20 1.13 -11.85 -2.19
N ILE A 21 2.34 -11.98 -1.63
CA ILE A 21 2.91 -13.28 -1.23
C ILE A 21 2.59 -13.59 0.23
N LEU A 22 3.08 -12.79 1.17
CA LEU A 22 2.94 -13.06 2.60
C LEU A 22 1.50 -12.84 3.05
N GLY A 23 0.90 -11.73 2.65
CA GLY A 23 -0.49 -11.48 2.97
C GLY A 23 -1.43 -12.40 2.16
N GLY A 24 -1.05 -12.82 0.95
CA GLY A 24 -1.77 -13.88 0.23
C GLY A 24 -1.88 -15.16 1.06
N ARG A 25 -0.77 -15.61 1.65
CA ARG A 25 -0.68 -16.80 2.50
C ARG A 25 -1.41 -16.66 3.85
N HIS A 26 -1.32 -15.50 4.50
CA HIS A 26 -1.79 -15.31 5.87
C HIS A 26 -3.13 -14.57 5.99
N VAL A 27 -3.64 -13.97 4.92
CA VAL A 27 -4.89 -13.18 4.92
C VAL A 27 -5.85 -13.70 3.84
N ALA A 28 -5.45 -13.67 2.57
CA ALA A 28 -6.36 -13.99 1.46
C ALA A 28 -6.78 -15.47 1.43
N VAL A 29 -5.82 -16.40 1.56
CA VAL A 29 -6.11 -17.84 1.60
C VAL A 29 -6.98 -18.20 2.83
N PRO A 30 -6.65 -17.75 4.07
CA PRO A 30 -7.52 -17.96 5.22
C PRO A 30 -8.93 -17.40 5.05
N LEU A 31 -9.10 -16.20 4.48
CA LEU A 31 -10.41 -15.60 4.19
C LEU A 31 -11.26 -16.52 3.30
N LEU A 32 -10.66 -17.08 2.25
CA LEU A 32 -11.37 -17.97 1.32
C LEU A 32 -11.75 -19.30 1.97
N SER A 33 -10.92 -19.81 2.89
CA SER A 33 -11.19 -21.06 3.61
C SER A 33 -12.30 -20.99 4.65
N VAL A 34 -12.82 -19.81 5.01
CA VAL A 34 -13.90 -19.68 6.00
C VAL A 34 -15.21 -20.24 5.43
N GLU A 35 -15.66 -21.41 5.89
CA GLU A 35 -16.87 -22.07 5.36
C GLU A 35 -18.16 -21.27 5.64
N ARG A 36 -18.27 -20.65 6.82
CA ARG A 36 -19.51 -20.00 7.30
C ARG A 36 -19.63 -18.52 6.97
N LEU A 37 -18.81 -18.01 6.04
CA LEU A 37 -18.89 -16.61 5.60
C LEU A 37 -19.77 -16.50 4.35
N HIS A 38 -20.76 -15.60 4.37
CA HIS A 38 -21.65 -15.36 3.24
C HIS A 38 -20.84 -15.04 1.95
N PRO A 39 -21.22 -15.58 0.77
CA PRO A 39 -20.41 -15.45 -0.44
C PRO A 39 -20.11 -13.99 -0.85
N VAL A 40 -21.11 -13.10 -0.75
CA VAL A 40 -20.97 -11.69 -1.16
C VAL A 40 -19.82 -10.99 -0.41
N PRO A 41 -19.85 -10.82 0.93
CA PRO A 41 -18.74 -10.16 1.64
C PRO A 41 -17.41 -10.90 1.50
N LYS A 42 -17.41 -12.24 1.39
CA LYS A 42 -16.18 -13.01 1.16
C LYS A 42 -15.48 -12.60 -0.13
N PHE A 43 -16.19 -12.67 -1.25
CA PHE A 43 -15.61 -12.39 -2.56
C PHE A 43 -15.43 -10.89 -2.81
N THR A 44 -16.24 -10.02 -2.19
CA THR A 44 -15.97 -8.58 -2.17
C THR A 44 -14.64 -8.27 -1.50
N MET A 45 -14.35 -8.87 -0.34
CA MET A 45 -13.06 -8.66 0.34
C MET A 45 -11.89 -9.24 -0.46
N TYR A 46 -12.07 -10.39 -1.13
CA TYR A 46 -11.07 -10.94 -2.04
C TYR A 46 -10.85 -10.07 -3.28
N TYR A 47 -11.88 -9.39 -3.79
CA TYR A 47 -11.74 -8.41 -4.86
C TYR A 47 -10.98 -7.16 -4.38
N CYS A 48 -11.36 -6.60 -3.23
CA CYS A 48 -10.67 -5.46 -2.61
C CYS A 48 -9.19 -5.78 -2.34
N TRP A 49 -8.88 -7.01 -1.96
CA TRP A 49 -7.51 -7.50 -1.81
C TRP A 49 -6.67 -7.31 -3.07
N HIS A 50 -7.19 -7.70 -4.25
CA HIS A 50 -6.51 -7.54 -5.53
C HIS A 50 -6.42 -6.08 -5.98
N LEU A 51 -7.45 -5.27 -5.71
CA LEU A 51 -7.38 -3.84 -5.97
C LEU A 51 -6.22 -3.17 -5.23
N VAL A 52 -5.97 -3.56 -3.97
CA VAL A 52 -4.81 -3.05 -3.22
C VAL A 52 -3.48 -3.49 -3.85
N THR A 53 -3.36 -4.73 -4.32
CA THR A 53 -2.18 -5.21 -5.05
C THR A 53 -1.92 -4.36 -6.30
N ILE A 54 -2.96 -4.11 -7.09
CA ILE A 54 -2.89 -3.33 -8.34
C ILE A 54 -2.46 -1.90 -8.04
N VAL A 55 -3.07 -1.26 -7.02
CA VAL A 55 -2.74 0.11 -6.63
C VAL A 55 -1.31 0.19 -6.11
N LEU A 56 -0.84 -0.74 -5.30
CA LEU A 56 0.56 -0.76 -4.83
C LEU A 56 1.55 -0.87 -6.00
N ALA A 57 1.27 -1.75 -6.97
CA ALA A 57 2.09 -1.85 -8.19
C ALA A 57 2.05 -0.55 -9.02
N ALA A 58 0.90 0.11 -9.09
CA ALA A 58 0.76 1.41 -9.75
C ALA A 58 1.56 2.52 -9.01
N LEU A 59 1.61 2.50 -7.67
CA LEU A 59 2.45 3.42 -6.89
C LEU A 59 3.94 3.17 -7.14
N THR A 60 4.37 1.90 -7.21
CA THR A 60 5.74 1.54 -7.62
C THR A 60 6.09 2.13 -8.98
N LEU A 61 5.21 1.95 -9.96
CA LEU A 61 5.41 2.48 -11.31
C LEU A 61 5.43 4.01 -11.30
N ALA A 62 4.49 4.66 -10.63
CA ALA A 62 4.40 6.12 -10.55
C ALA A 62 5.68 6.73 -9.98
N PHE A 63 6.15 6.24 -8.82
CA PHE A 63 7.40 6.72 -8.23
C PHE A 63 8.61 6.40 -9.11
N GLY A 64 8.66 5.23 -9.73
CA GLY A 64 9.75 4.83 -10.63
C GLY A 64 9.85 5.71 -11.89
N LEU A 65 8.71 6.04 -12.51
CA LEU A 65 8.65 6.93 -13.67
C LEU A 65 9.16 8.33 -13.30
N VAL A 66 8.72 8.90 -12.17
CA VAL A 66 9.19 10.23 -11.75
C VAL A 66 10.67 10.20 -11.35
N ALA A 67 11.13 9.15 -10.66
CA ALA A 67 12.53 9.01 -10.26
C ALA A 67 13.52 8.94 -11.46
N THR A 68 13.06 8.38 -12.58
CA THR A 68 13.81 8.26 -13.85
C THR A 68 13.62 9.44 -14.81
N GLY A 69 12.83 10.45 -14.42
CA GLY A 69 12.58 11.64 -15.24
C GLY A 69 11.53 11.46 -16.33
N LEU A 70 10.83 10.32 -16.36
CA LEU A 70 9.75 10.03 -17.31
C LEU A 70 8.36 10.47 -16.81
N GLY A 71 8.25 10.86 -15.54
CA GLY A 71 7.00 11.30 -14.90
C GLY A 71 7.04 12.75 -14.42
N SER A 72 5.86 13.30 -14.11
CA SER A 72 5.72 14.66 -13.59
C SER A 72 5.74 14.70 -12.06
N ARG A 73 5.98 15.90 -11.51
CA ARG A 73 5.86 16.16 -10.07
C ARG A 73 4.46 15.85 -9.53
N ASP A 74 3.42 16.15 -10.30
CA ASP A 74 2.03 15.89 -9.92
C ASP A 74 1.74 14.40 -9.77
N LEU A 75 2.38 13.55 -10.57
CA LEU A 75 2.27 12.09 -10.44
C LEU A 75 2.90 11.59 -9.13
N ALA A 76 4.06 12.13 -8.74
CA ALA A 76 4.67 11.83 -7.44
C ALA A 76 3.82 12.36 -6.27
N LEU A 77 3.20 13.54 -6.42
CA LEU A 77 2.27 14.08 -5.42
C LEU A 77 1.06 13.16 -5.24
N PHE A 78 0.42 12.75 -6.34
CA PHE A 78 -0.69 11.80 -6.32
C PHE A 78 -0.32 10.50 -5.61
N ALA A 79 0.83 9.90 -5.98
CA ALA A 79 1.30 8.67 -5.38
C ALA A 79 1.60 8.82 -3.87
N THR A 80 2.21 9.94 -3.48
CA THR A 80 2.53 10.26 -2.08
C THR A 80 1.28 10.45 -1.24
N VAL A 81 0.30 11.22 -1.75
CA VAL A 81 -0.99 11.43 -1.07
C VAL A 81 -1.73 10.09 -0.96
N GLY A 82 -1.75 9.27 -2.00
CA GLY A 82 -2.35 7.94 -1.95
C GLY A 82 -1.74 7.06 -0.86
N ALA A 83 -0.41 6.98 -0.78
CA ALA A 83 0.27 6.25 0.28
C ALA A 83 -0.05 6.80 1.68
N ALA A 84 -0.09 8.13 1.84
CA ALA A 84 -0.46 8.77 3.10
C ALA A 84 -1.90 8.43 3.51
N LEU A 85 -2.86 8.45 2.57
CA LEU A 85 -4.25 8.09 2.84
C LEU A 85 -4.41 6.63 3.27
N PHE A 86 -3.67 5.69 2.66
CA PHE A 86 -3.66 4.30 3.13
C PHE A 86 -3.08 4.14 4.53
N CYS A 87 -2.01 4.89 4.86
CA CYS A 87 -1.45 4.92 6.20
C CYS A 87 -2.48 5.44 7.22
N LEU A 88 -3.07 6.61 6.95
CA LEU A 88 -4.08 7.22 7.80
C LEU A 88 -5.30 6.33 7.99
N TRP A 89 -5.79 5.71 6.92
CA TRP A 89 -6.90 4.77 7.01
C TRP A 89 -6.56 3.55 7.87
N SER A 90 -5.36 2.99 7.73
CA SER A 90 -4.93 1.88 8.58
C SER A 90 -4.90 2.27 10.07
N LEU A 91 -4.36 3.45 10.40
CA LEU A 91 -4.32 3.95 11.77
C LEU A 91 -5.73 4.25 12.31
N ALA A 92 -6.58 4.86 11.48
CA ALA A 92 -7.97 5.15 11.82
C ALA A 92 -8.75 3.86 12.11
N MET A 93 -8.64 2.84 11.25
CA MET A 93 -9.24 1.52 11.47
C MET A 93 -8.76 0.91 12.79
N VAL A 94 -7.46 0.93 13.07
CA VAL A 94 -6.90 0.41 14.33
C VAL A 94 -7.49 1.12 15.54
N GLY A 95 -7.60 2.46 15.50
CA GLY A 95 -8.20 3.25 16.59
C GLY A 95 -9.71 3.02 16.74
N LEU A 96 -10.46 3.12 15.65
CA LEU A 96 -11.93 3.02 15.62
C LEU A 96 -12.42 1.65 16.11
N PHE A 97 -11.76 0.58 15.69
CA PHE A 97 -12.12 -0.79 16.05
C PHE A 97 -11.32 -1.33 17.24
N ARG A 98 -10.54 -0.48 17.93
CA ARG A 98 -9.71 -0.81 19.10
C ARG A 98 -8.83 -2.04 18.89
N LEU A 99 -8.20 -2.12 17.71
CA LEU A 99 -7.36 -3.24 17.30
C LEU A 99 -5.94 -3.09 17.86
N ARG A 100 -5.17 -4.18 17.87
CA ARG A 100 -3.74 -4.14 18.24
C ARG A 100 -2.92 -3.66 17.06
N ILE A 101 -2.22 -2.54 17.20
CA ILE A 101 -1.43 -1.93 16.11
C ILE A 101 -0.37 -2.87 15.52
N THR A 102 0.18 -3.77 16.33
CA THR A 102 1.19 -4.76 15.91
C THR A 102 0.62 -5.87 15.03
N HIS A 103 -0.69 -6.13 15.09
CA HIS A 103 -1.35 -7.12 14.21
C HIS A 103 -1.67 -6.53 12.82
N PHE A 104 -1.63 -5.21 12.68
CA PHE A 104 -1.95 -4.48 11.45
C PHE A 104 -0.78 -3.60 11.02
N PRO A 105 0.40 -4.18 10.70
CA PRO A 105 1.64 -3.42 10.48
C PRO A 105 1.65 -2.61 9.17
N GLN A 106 0.60 -2.69 8.34
CA GLN A 106 0.57 -2.02 7.03
C GLN A 106 0.71 -0.49 7.14
N TRP A 107 0.29 0.14 8.25
CA TRP A 107 0.49 1.57 8.45
C TRP A 107 1.98 1.96 8.35
N ALA A 108 2.89 1.14 8.87
CA ALA A 108 4.32 1.43 8.89
C ALA A 108 4.91 1.38 7.47
N LEU A 109 4.47 0.41 6.66
CA LEU A 109 4.89 0.27 5.26
C LEU A 109 4.44 1.49 4.43
N PHE A 110 3.17 1.89 4.56
CA PHE A 110 2.64 3.06 3.88
C PHE A 110 3.25 4.37 4.41
N ALA A 111 3.53 4.48 5.71
CA ALA A 111 4.23 5.63 6.29
C ALA A 111 5.64 5.79 5.69
N ALA A 112 6.41 4.72 5.57
CA ALA A 112 7.75 4.76 4.99
C ALA A 112 7.71 5.23 3.52
N ILE A 113 6.73 4.76 2.73
CA ILE A 113 6.51 5.20 1.35
C ILE A 113 6.14 6.70 1.32
N ALA A 114 5.16 7.11 2.13
CA ALA A 114 4.66 8.48 2.16
C ALA A 114 5.73 9.49 2.61
N VAL A 115 6.54 9.14 3.61
CA VAL A 115 7.66 9.97 4.08
C VAL A 115 8.71 10.11 2.97
N SER A 116 9.11 8.99 2.34
CA SER A 116 10.08 9.02 1.23
C SER A 116 9.58 9.84 0.04
N GLY A 117 8.31 9.67 -0.34
CA GLY A 117 7.67 10.43 -1.40
C GLY A 117 7.59 11.93 -1.08
N THR A 118 7.26 12.27 0.17
CA THR A 118 7.23 13.67 0.64
C THR A 118 8.61 14.29 0.57
N ILE A 119 9.64 13.61 1.07
CA ILE A 119 11.01 14.13 1.01
C ILE A 119 11.42 14.35 -0.44
N GLY A 120 11.19 13.38 -1.34
CA GLY A 120 11.52 13.50 -2.76
C GLY A 120 10.71 14.55 -3.53
N LEU A 121 9.60 15.06 -3.01
CA LEU A 121 8.81 16.14 -3.64
C LEU A 121 9.34 17.54 -3.34
N TRP A 122 10.12 17.68 -2.27
CA TRP A 122 10.49 18.98 -1.69
C TRP A 122 12.00 19.14 -1.46
N LEU A 123 12.78 18.05 -1.48
CA LEU A 123 14.25 18.03 -1.50
C LEU A 123 14.77 17.45 -2.82
#